data_AF-A0A2V9ULU4-F1
#
_entry.id   AF-A0A2V9ULU4-F1
#
_cell.length_a   1.000
_cell.length_b   1.000
_cell.length_c   1.000
_cell.angle_alpha   90.00
_cell.angle_beta   90.00
_cell.angle_gamma   90.00
#
_symmetry.space_group_name_H-M   'P 1'
#
loop_
_entity.id
_entity.type
_entity.pdbx_description
1 polymer ?
#
loop_
_entity_poly.entity_id
_entity_poly.type
_entity_poly.pdbx_seq_one_letter_code
_entity_poly.pdbx_strand_id
1 'polypeptide(L)' 'MTIAQSDVDEHFAMLVPVFADFGSGMVRIGQVGIAGNSTRTVDTLLPSQPKKVALNAYKDVLER' A
#
# COMPACT_ATOMS: atom_id res chain seq x y z
N MET A 1 4.54 1.42 -8.22
CA MET A 1 4.91 1.16 -6.80
C MET A 1 4.86 -0.35 -6.57
N THR A 2 5.78 -0.91 -5.78
CA THR A 2 5.87 -2.37 -5.52
C THR A 2 5.52 -2.68 -4.08
N ILE A 3 4.70 -3.71 -3.84
CA ILE A 3 4.33 -4.21 -2.52
C ILE A 3 4.58 -5.72 -2.48
N ALA A 4 5.21 -6.21 -1.41
CA ALA A 4 5.46 -7.65 -1.20
C ALA A 4 4.88 -8.10 0.15
N GLN A 5 4.36 -9.32 0.18
CA GLN A 5 3.88 -10.01 1.37
C GLN A 5 4.58 -11.38 1.44
N SER A 6 5.17 -11.70 2.58
CA SER A 6 5.94 -12.93 2.81
C SER A 6 5.44 -13.65 4.06
N ASP A 7 5.73 -14.94 4.17
CA ASP A 7 5.48 -15.76 5.37
C ASP A 7 4.01 -15.81 5.83
N VAL A 8 3.07 -15.76 4.89
CA VAL A 8 1.63 -15.94 5.15
C VAL A 8 1.06 -17.11 4.34
N ASP A 9 -0.07 -17.63 4.81
CA ASP A 9 -0.85 -18.66 4.13
C ASP A 9 -1.32 -18.18 2.74
N GLU A 10 -1.46 -19.09 1.78
CA GLU A 10 -1.87 -18.77 0.42
C GLU A 10 -3.28 -18.14 0.35
N HIS A 11 -4.17 -18.50 1.27
CA HIS A 11 -5.52 -17.95 1.38
C HIS A 11 -5.58 -16.65 2.18
N PHE A 12 -4.47 -16.24 2.82
CA PHE A 12 -4.42 -14.98 3.52
C PHE A 12 -4.46 -13.81 2.53
N ALA A 13 -5.50 -12.98 2.63
CA ALA A 13 -5.71 -11.84 1.75
C ALA A 13 -5.99 -10.57 2.55
N MET A 14 -5.40 -9.46 2.13
CA MET A 14 -5.59 -8.15 2.75
C MET A 14 -5.62 -7.03 1.72
N LEU A 15 -6.36 -5.97 2.05
CA LEU A 15 -6.34 -4.71 1.33
C LEU A 15 -5.30 -3.79 1.99
N VAL A 16 -4.17 -3.58 1.31
CA VAL A 16 -3.10 -2.70 1.79
C VAL A 16 -3.42 -1.28 1.39
N PRO A 17 -3.68 -0.36 2.34
CA PRO A 17 -3.99 1.02 1.99
C PRO A 17 -2.73 1.78 1.58
N VAL A 18 -2.88 2.66 0.60
CA VAL A 18 -1.80 3.44 0.02
C VAL A 18 -2.06 4.91 0.29
N PHE A 19 -1.04 5.59 0.79
CA PHE A 19 -1.08 7.00 1.13
C PHE A 19 0.02 7.77 0.42
N ALA A 20 -0.25 9.03 0.10
CA ALA A 20 0.74 9.95 -0.42
C ALA A 20 0.66 11.30 0.30
N ASP A 21 1.81 11.95 0.50
CA ASP A 21 1.90 13.32 0.99
C ASP A 21 2.32 14.23 -0.16
N PHE A 22 1.48 15.23 -0.44
CA PHE A 22 1.72 16.26 -1.47
C PHE A 22 2.19 17.60 -0.87
N GLY A 23 2.42 17.66 0.45
CA GLY A 23 2.90 18.83 1.18
C GLY A 23 1.98 19.32 2.30
N SER A 24 0.85 18.66 2.54
CA SER A 24 -0.13 19.03 3.58
C SER A 24 -0.47 17.86 4.51
N GLY A 25 0.32 16.79 4.46
CA GLY A 25 0.10 15.57 5.22
C GLY A 25 -0.35 14.41 4.33
N MET A 26 -0.41 13.23 4.95
CA MET A 26 -0.74 11.98 4.27
C MET A 26 -2.23 11.94 3.90
N VAL A 27 -2.51 11.72 2.62
CA VAL A 27 -3.87 11.46 2.12
C VAL A 27 -3.95 10.06 1.54
N ARG A 28 -5.08 9.37 1.75
CA ARG A 28 -5.33 8.04 1.19
C ARG A 28 -5.58 8.19 -0.31
N ILE A 29 -4.75 7.52 -1.11
CA ILE A 29 -4.85 7.56 -2.59
C ILE A 29 -5.41 6.27 -3.20
N GLY A 30 -5.49 5.19 -2.40
CA GLY A 30 -6.08 3.95 -2.86
C GLY A 30 -5.80 2.78 -1.93
N GLN A 31 -6.00 1.56 -2.44
CA GLN A 31 -5.66 0.31 -1.78
C GLN A 31 -5.30 -0.76 -2.81
N VAL A 32 -4.41 -1.67 -2.42
CA VAL A 32 -3.97 -2.79 -3.25
C VAL A 32 -4.33 -4.09 -2.53
N GLY A 33 -5.12 -4.95 -3.19
CA GLY A 33 -5.38 -6.30 -2.71
C GLY A 33 -4.16 -7.18 -2.92
N ILE A 34 -3.68 -7.80 -1.84
CA ILE A 34 -2.58 -8.77 -1.85
C ILE A 34 -3.08 -10.07 -1.21
N ALA A 35 -2.79 -11.19 -1.86
CA ALA A 35 -3.14 -12.52 -1.38
C ALA A 35 -1.90 -13.43 -1.42
N GLY A 36 -1.76 -14.29 -0.43
CA GLY A 36 -0.65 -15.22 -0.29
C GLY A 36 0.72 -14.55 -0.20
N ASN A 37 1.78 -15.34 -0.32
CA ASN A 37 3.13 -14.84 -0.45
C ASN A 37 3.36 -14.33 -1.89
N SER A 38 3.11 -13.04 -2.13
CA SER A 38 3.18 -12.47 -3.48
C SER A 38 3.72 -11.04 -3.50
N THR A 39 4.27 -10.67 -4.66
CA THR A 39 4.64 -9.29 -4.98
C THR A 39 3.66 -8.74 -6.01
N ARG A 40 3.17 -7.52 -5.80
CA ARG A 40 2.34 -6.80 -6.77
C ARG A 40 2.91 -5.43 -7.10
N THR A 41 2.81 -5.10 -8.37
CA THR A 41 3.12 -3.77 -8.90
C THR A 41 1.84 -3.16 -9.43
N VAL A 42 1.60 -1.91 -9.06
CA VAL A 42 0.45 -1.13 -9.53
C VAL A 42 0.92 0.24 -9.98
N ASP A 43 0.37 0.67 -11.10
CA ASP A 43 0.47 2.03 -11.62
C ASP A 43 -0.82 2.78 -11.33
N THR A 44 -0.70 4.04 -10.91
CA THR A 44 -1.83 4.91 -10.65
C THR A 44 -1.50 6.32 -11.11
N LEU A 45 -2.51 7.01 -11.62
CA LEU A 45 -2.40 8.43 -11.90
C LEU A 45 -2.38 9.19 -10.57
N LEU A 46 -1.46 10.15 -10.45
CA LEU A 46 -1.37 11.05 -9.31
C LEU A 46 -1.64 12.47 -9.79
N PRO A 47 -2.32 13.30 -8.97
CA PRO A 47 -2.64 14.68 -9.34
C PRO A 47 -1.41 15.57 -9.45
N SER A 48 -0.31 15.21 -8.78
CA SER A 48 1.00 15.87 -8.82
C SER A 48 2.08 14.92 -8.32
N GLN A 49 3.34 15.37 -8.30
CA GLN A 49 4.44 14.57 -7.73
C GLN A 49 4.33 14.56 -6.19
N PRO A 50 4.19 13.39 -5.55
CA PRO A 50 4.17 13.30 -4.09
C PRO A 50 5.57 13.49 -3.51
N LYS A 51 5.65 14.08 -2.31
CA LYS A 51 6.89 14.13 -1.52
C LYS A 51 7.24 12.79 -0.91
N LYS A 52 6.22 12.03 -0.50
CA LYS A 52 6.34 10.72 0.11
C LYS A 52 5.17 9.84 -0.27
N VAL A 53 5.44 8.55 -0.47
CA VAL A 53 4.43 7.51 -0.60
C VAL A 53 4.65 6.53 0.55
N ALA A 54 3.57 6.09 1.19
CA ALA A 54 3.64 5.07 2.23
C ALA A 54 2.52 4.05 2.05
N LEU A 55 2.86 2.81 2.37
CA LEU A 55 1.94 1.70 2.48
C LEU A 55 1.55 1.57 3.94
N ASN A 56 0.27 1.31 4.21
CA ASN A 56 -0.22 1.05 5.56
C ASN A 56 0.22 2.10 6.59
N ALA A 57 0.23 3.38 6.22
CA ALA A 57 0.83 4.47 7.01
C ALA A 57 0.29 4.59 8.44
N TYR A 58 -0.96 4.16 8.65
CA TYR A 58 -1.66 4.20 9.94
C TYR A 58 -1.75 2.83 10.63
N LYS A 59 -1.05 1.82 10.10
CA LYS A 59 -1.01 0.46 10.66
C LYS A 59 -2.40 -0.19 10.75
N ASP A 60 -3.26 0.16 9.79
CA ASP A 60 -4.62 -0.38 9.66
C ASP A 60 -4.60 -1.90 9.42
N VAL A 61 -3.51 -2.41 8.82
CA VAL A 61 -3.28 -3.84 8.63
C VAL A 61 -2.10 -4.30 9.49
N LEU A 62 -2.19 -5.54 9.99
CA LEU A 62 -1.20 -6.16 10.87
C LEU A 62 0.23 -5.87 10.41
N GLU A 63 0.94 -5.06 11.20
CA GLU A 63 2.37 -4.78 11.04
C GLU A 63 3.06 -5.57 12.16
N ARG A 64 3.77 -6.64 11.79
CA ARG A 64 4.67 -7.36 12.70
C ARG A 64 6.11 -7.05 12.32
#